data_AF-D2MM06-F1
#
_entry.id   AF-D2MM06-F1
#
_cell.length_a   1.000
_cell.length_b   1.000
_cell.length_c   1.000
_cell.angle_alpha   90.00
_cell.angle_beta   90.00
_cell.angle_gamma   90.00
#
_symmetry.space_group_name_H-M   'P 1'
#
loop_
_entity.id
_entity.type
_entity.pdbx_description
1 polymer ?
#
loop_
_entity_poly.entity_id
_entity_poly.type
_entity_poly.pdbx_seq_one_letter_code
_entity_poly.pdbx_strand_id
1 'polypeptide(L)' 'MKLPKNWKEYSHLEQAKWFLKYVVQYQREGEIKGLSADVDQEVKEAYDKFLIEGGYEF' A
#
# COMPACT_ATOMS: atom_id res chain seq x y z
N MET A 1 -11.53 4.32 -0.81
CA MET A 1 -10.59 4.68 -1.90
C MET A 1 -10.24 3.44 -2.71
N LYS A 2 -10.18 3.51 -4.05
CA LYS A 2 -10.00 2.35 -4.95
C LYS A 2 -8.64 2.33 -5.64
N LEU A 3 -8.21 1.14 -6.08
CA LEU A 3 -6.99 1.00 -6.88
C LEU A 3 -7.15 1.62 -8.27
N PRO A 4 -6.06 2.11 -8.88
CA PRO A 4 -6.04 2.48 -10.28
C PRO A 4 -6.43 1.29 -11.17
N LYS A 5 -7.19 1.54 -12.26
CA LYS A 5 -7.62 0.47 -13.18
C LYS A 5 -6.46 -0.31 -13.80
N ASN A 6 -5.30 0.33 -13.96
CA ASN A 6 -4.07 -0.24 -14.50
C ASN A 6 -3.09 -0.69 -13.41
N TRP A 7 -3.57 -0.98 -12.19
CA TRP A 7 -2.71 -1.39 -11.07
C TRP A 7 -1.76 -2.55 -11.39
N LYS A 8 -2.24 -3.54 -12.15
CA LYS A 8 -1.44 -4.71 -12.54
C LYS A 8 -0.27 -4.38 -13.49
N GLU A 9 -0.29 -3.22 -14.12
CA GLU A 9 0.76 -2.75 -15.01
C GLU A 9 1.83 -1.94 -14.26
N TYR A 10 1.55 -1.57 -13.00
CA TYR A 10 2.50 -0.80 -12.20
C TYR A 10 3.66 -1.69 -11.79
N SER A 11 4.87 -1.18 -11.98
CA SER A 11 6.05 -1.78 -11.36
C SER A 11 5.96 -1.72 -9.83
N HIS A 12 6.70 -2.61 -9.15
CA HIS A 12 6.71 -2.65 -7.68
C HIS A 12 7.06 -1.28 -7.06
N LEU A 13 7.95 -0.50 -7.68
CA LEU A 13 8.30 0.86 -7.24
C LEU A 13 7.12 1.84 -7.40
N GLU A 14 6.35 1.74 -8.48
CA GLU A 14 5.17 2.58 -8.71
C GLU A 14 4.04 2.25 -7.74
N GLN A 15 3.86 0.96 -7.44
CA GLN A 15 2.94 0.51 -6.40
C GLN A 15 3.34 1.10 -5.04
N ALA A 16 4.63 1.02 -4.67
CA ALA A 16 5.15 1.60 -3.43
C ALA A 16 4.89 3.11 -3.33
N LYS A 17 5.20 3.87 -4.40
CA LYS A 17 4.96 5.33 -4.46
C LYS A 17 3.48 5.66 -4.31
N TRP A 18 2.60 4.87 -4.92
CA TRP A 18 1.17 5.08 -4.82
C TRP A 18 0.66 4.82 -3.40
N PHE A 19 1.08 3.71 -2.77
CA PHE A 19 0.76 3.43 -1.37
C PHE A 19 1.25 4.55 -0.46
N LEU A 20 2.51 4.97 -0.58
CA LEU A 20 3.09 6.06 0.21
C LEU A 20 2.36 7.39 0.05
N LYS A 21 1.85 7.68 -1.14
CA LYS A 21 1.20 8.96 -1.46
C LYS A 21 -0.26 9.03 -1.03
N TYR A 22 -0.99 7.92 -1.19
CA TYR A 22 -2.45 7.94 -1.08
C TYR A 22 -2.99 7.13 0.10
N VAL A 23 -2.23 6.15 0.58
CA VAL A 23 -2.78 5.12 1.46
C VAL A 23 -2.08 5.08 2.82
N VAL A 24 -0.76 5.16 2.80
CA VAL A 24 0.08 5.34 3.97
C VAL A 24 -0.03 6.80 4.36
N GLN A 25 -0.62 7.06 5.52
CA GLN A 25 -0.53 8.37 6.15
C GLN A 25 0.80 8.41 6.91
N TYR A 26 1.50 9.56 6.91
CA TYR A 26 2.69 9.80 7.72
C TYR A 26 2.33 9.53 9.21
N GLN A 27 2.60 8.31 9.68
CA GLN A 27 2.66 8.02 11.11
C GLN A 27 4.04 8.42 11.60
N ARG A 28 4.11 9.00 12.80
CA ARG A 28 5.36 9.48 13.42
C ARG A 28 6.42 8.38 13.44
N GLU A 29 7.69 8.79 13.55
CA GLU A 29 8.84 7.90 13.71
C GLU A 29 8.54 6.74 14.70
N GLY A 30 8.57 5.50 14.20
CA GLY A 30 8.45 4.29 15.01
C GLY A 30 7.25 3.39 14.73
N GLU A 31 6.23 3.83 13.97
CA GLU A 31 5.07 2.98 13.65
C GLU A 31 4.94 2.71 12.15
N ILE A 32 5.06 1.44 11.76
CA ILE A 32 4.70 0.96 10.42
C ILE A 32 3.38 0.17 10.56
N LYS A 33 2.24 0.87 10.59
CA LYS A 33 0.90 0.27 10.47
C LYS A 33 -0.09 1.27 9.85
N GLY A 34 -0.16 1.52 8.54
CA GLY A 34 0.18 0.70 7.38
C GLY A 34 -0.85 0.96 6.27
N LEU A 35 -2.11 1.24 6.64
CA LEU A 35 -3.18 1.72 5.76
C LEU A 35 -4.22 2.49 6.58
N SER A 36 -4.83 3.55 6.03
CA SER A 36 -5.98 4.21 6.67
C SER A 36 -7.16 3.23 6.85
N ALA A 37 -7.92 3.34 7.94
CA ALA A 37 -9.02 2.42 8.25
C ALA A 37 -10.13 2.42 7.17
N ASP A 38 -10.32 3.57 6.51
CA ASP A 38 -11.32 3.86 5.46
C ASP A 38 -10.94 3.40 4.05
N VAL A 39 -9.81 2.69 3.87
CA VAL A 39 -9.43 2.19 2.55
C VAL A 39 -10.26 0.97 2.17
N ASP A 40 -10.64 0.87 0.90
CA ASP A 40 -11.43 -0.27 0.41
C ASP A 40 -10.65 -1.58 0.62
N GLN A 41 -11.38 -2.68 0.80
CA GLN A 41 -10.80 -4.01 1.01
C GLN A 41 -9.84 -4.42 -0.11
N GLU A 42 -10.17 -4.07 -1.36
CA GLU A 42 -9.31 -4.31 -2.52
C GLU A 42 -7.91 -3.67 -2.39
N VAL A 43 -7.84 -2.47 -1.80
CA VAL A 43 -6.58 -1.77 -1.53
C VAL A 43 -5.80 -2.45 -0.40
N LYS A 44 -6.50 -2.97 0.62
CA LYS A 44 -5.88 -3.74 1.71
C LYS A 44 -5.23 -5.01 1.18
N GLU A 45 -5.94 -5.76 0.35
CA GLU A 45 -5.42 -6.99 -0.25
C GLU A 45 -4.22 -6.73 -1.19
N ALA A 46 -4.26 -5.63 -1.95
CA ALA A 46 -3.13 -5.25 -2.80
C ALA A 46 -1.90 -4.81 -2.00
N TYR A 47 -2.09 -4.11 -0.88
CA TYR A 47 -0.99 -3.71 -0.01
C TYR A 47 -0.39 -4.90 0.73
N ASP A 48 -1.22 -5.83 1.21
CA ASP A 48 -0.77 -7.06 1.85
C ASP A 48 0.11 -7.89 0.90
N LYS A 49 -0.35 -8.07 -0.35
CA LYS A 49 0.47 -8.70 -1.41
C LYS A 49 1.75 -7.94 -1.68
N PHE A 50 1.70 -6.61 -1.74
CA PHE A 50 2.89 -5.77 -1.93
C PHE A 50 3.93 -5.98 -0.82
N LEU A 51 3.50 -6.09 0.44
CA LEU A 51 4.40 -6.36 1.58
C LEU A 51 5.02 -7.76 1.50
N ILE A 52 4.22 -8.78 1.19
CA ILE A 52 4.67 -10.17 1.04
C ILE A 52 5.66 -10.30 -0.12
N GLU A 53 5.35 -9.75 -1.28
CA GLU A 53 6.23 -9.80 -2.47
C GLU A 53 7.51 -8.98 -2.29
N GLY A 54 7.45 -7.90 -1.50
CA GLY A 54 8.60 -7.06 -1.18
C GLY A 54 9.52 -7.64 -0.09
N GLY A 55 9.13 -8.73 0.58
CA GLY A 55 9.87 -9.31 1.70
C GLY A 55 9.88 -8.43 2.95
N TYR A 56 8.90 -7.54 3.11
CA TYR A 56 8.77 -6.69 4.29
C TYR A 56 7.95 -7.45 5.36
N GLU A 57 8.62 -8.29 6.14
CA GLU A 57 8.04 -8.90 7.34
C GLU A 57 8.10 -7.90 8.50
N PHE A 58 6.95 -7.58 9.11
CA PHE A 58 6.83 -6.76 10.33
C PHE A 58 6.33 -7.58 11.51
#